data_AF-A0A9D7H511-F1
#
_entry.id   AF-A0A9D7H511-F1
#
_cell.length_a   1.000
_cell.length_b   1.000
_cell.length_c   1.000
_cell.angle_alpha   90.00
_cell.angle_beta   90.00
_cell.angle_gamma   90.00
#
_symmetry.space_group_name_H-M   'P 1'
#
loop_
_entity.id
_entity.type
_entity.pdbx_description
1 polymer ?
#
loop_
_entity_poly.entity_id
_entity_poly.type
_entity_poly.pdbx_seq_one_letter_code
_entity_poly.pdbx_strand_id
1 'polypeptide(L)'
;MRGAVVIVQKFGGTSVGSLERMRGVARRALRAQAEGHSVVVIVSAMSGETNRLLAMAHEITKVPDPREMDAIAATGEQVSAALVAMSIQAEGGKARSLLGHQVKILTDDAFTKARIKTIEGSRIAATIKSGEIAVVAGFQGMNEAGDITTLGRGGSDTSAVAVAAAIGADACEIFTDVDGVYTTDPNVCPSARKIPRISYEEMLELASLGAKVLQIRSVEIAMKYGVPVHVRSSFNDSEGTWVVSEDRSLEEVTVAGVAYDKNEARVHIVGAPDKPGVVADMFGALADKNVSVDMIIQSAQSESGRADVTFTVAKTDLARAKPYVAEIADKLGAREVRYDEDVVKVSIVGLGMRSHAGVAAKMFRLLADEGINIQAISTSEIKVSCLVAAKYTELAVRVLHDGFGLDRPAAAATSPK
;
A
#
# COMPACT_ATOMS: atom_id res chain seq x y z
N MET A 1 -19.81 2.46 31.68
CA MET A 1 -20.19 3.01 30.36
C MET A 1 -18.91 3.05 29.53
N ARG A 2 -18.80 2.28 28.45
CA ARG A 2 -17.69 2.46 27.50
C ARG A 2 -17.85 3.87 26.90
N GLY A 3 -16.74 4.60 26.73
CA GLY A 3 -16.76 5.92 26.10
C GLY A 3 -17.35 5.85 24.68
N ALA A 4 -17.71 7.00 24.10
CA ALA A 4 -18.13 7.04 22.70
C ALA A 4 -17.01 6.48 21.81
N VAL A 5 -17.37 5.54 20.93
CA VAL A 5 -16.45 4.95 19.95
C VAL A 5 -15.91 6.05 19.05
N VAL A 6 -14.60 6.09 18.84
CA VAL A 6 -13.91 7.07 18.00
C VAL A 6 -13.58 6.43 16.66
N ILE A 7 -14.10 6.99 15.57
CA ILE A 7 -13.88 6.49 14.21
C ILE A 7 -13.17 7.56 13.39
N VAL A 8 -12.07 7.19 12.73
CA VAL A 8 -11.43 8.00 11.71
C VAL A 8 -11.92 7.55 10.35
N GLN A 9 -12.46 8.45 9.53
CA GLN A 9 -12.96 8.16 8.18
C GLN A 9 -12.15 8.93 7.15
N LYS A 10 -11.39 8.22 6.32
CA LYS A 10 -10.63 8.81 5.22
C LYS A 10 -11.38 8.73 3.91
N PHE A 11 -11.42 9.83 3.17
CA PHE A 11 -12.00 9.91 1.84
C PHE A 11 -10.94 10.27 0.79
N GLY A 12 -10.78 9.41 -0.20
CA GLY A 12 -9.86 9.64 -1.33
C GLY A 12 -10.32 10.73 -2.29
N GLY A 13 -9.45 11.12 -3.23
CA GLY A 13 -9.74 12.24 -4.14
C GLY A 13 -10.92 12.03 -5.06
N THR A 14 -11.23 10.77 -5.43
CA THR A 14 -12.47 10.43 -6.14
C THR A 14 -13.69 10.67 -5.26
N SER A 15 -13.64 10.28 -3.98
CA SER A 15 -14.71 10.49 -2.99
C SER A 15 -15.00 11.96 -2.69
N VAL A 16 -14.07 12.88 -2.99
CA VAL A 16 -14.26 14.33 -2.85
C VAL A 16 -14.14 15.08 -4.19
N GLY A 17 -14.26 14.38 -5.32
CA GLY A 17 -14.01 14.97 -6.65
C GLY A 17 -15.03 16.02 -7.12
N SER A 18 -16.17 16.16 -6.44
CA SER A 18 -17.18 17.18 -6.71
C SER A 18 -17.88 17.63 -5.43
N LEU A 19 -18.53 18.79 -5.46
CA LEU A 19 -19.30 19.30 -4.32
C LEU A 19 -20.45 18.35 -3.91
N GLU A 20 -21.07 17.68 -4.88
CA GLU A 20 -22.09 16.66 -4.61
C GLU A 20 -21.50 15.48 -3.83
N ARG A 21 -20.31 15.00 -4.23
CA ARG A 21 -19.62 13.93 -3.51
C ARG A 21 -19.21 14.37 -2.10
N MET A 22 -18.76 15.62 -1.91
CA MET A 22 -18.46 16.17 -0.59
C MET A 22 -19.71 16.25 0.31
N ARG A 23 -20.90 16.52 -0.22
CA ARG A 23 -22.17 16.37 0.53
C ARG A 23 -22.45 14.91 0.89
N GLY A 24 -22.09 13.96 0.02
CA GLY A 24 -22.12 12.52 0.32
C GLY A 24 -21.23 12.17 1.53
N VAL A 25 -20.00 12.69 1.55
CA VAL A 25 -19.06 12.56 2.67
C VAL A 25 -19.66 13.15 3.95
N ALA A 26 -20.22 14.36 3.89
CA ALA A 26 -20.85 15.01 5.02
C ALA A 26 -22.00 14.18 5.63
N ARG A 27 -22.92 13.68 4.79
CA ARG A 27 -24.03 12.82 5.22
C ARG A 27 -23.54 11.53 5.87
N ARG A 28 -22.45 10.93 5.35
CA ARG A 28 -21.87 9.72 5.93
C ARG A 28 -21.25 9.97 7.31
N ALA A 29 -20.50 11.07 7.46
CA ALA A 29 -19.91 11.45 8.74
C ALA A 29 -21.00 11.78 9.78
N LEU A 30 -22.06 12.48 9.39
CA LEU A 30 -23.19 12.81 10.26
C LEU A 30 -24.00 11.57 10.66
N ARG A 31 -24.16 10.61 9.75
CA ARG A 31 -24.79 9.32 10.06
C ARG A 31 -24.00 8.57 11.15
N ALA A 32 -22.68 8.46 11.01
CA ALA A 32 -21.84 7.83 12.02
C ALA A 32 -21.93 8.58 13.37
N GLN A 33 -21.99 9.91 13.35
CA GLN A 33 -22.20 10.69 14.57
C GLN A 33 -23.58 10.42 15.21
N ALA A 34 -24.64 10.28 14.42
CA ALA A 34 -25.99 9.94 14.88
C ALA A 34 -26.08 8.51 15.47
N GLU A 35 -25.21 7.60 15.01
CA GLU A 35 -25.03 6.25 15.57
C GLU A 35 -24.26 6.27 16.91
N GLY A 36 -23.84 7.45 17.39
CA GLY A 36 -23.20 7.65 18.69
C GLY A 36 -21.67 7.69 18.65
N HIS A 37 -21.08 7.77 17.46
CA HIS A 37 -19.63 7.81 17.28
C HIS A 37 -19.07 9.23 17.35
N SER A 38 -17.84 9.35 17.87
CA SER A 38 -17.02 10.55 17.67
C SER A 38 -16.26 10.40 16.36
N VAL A 39 -16.45 11.35 15.44
CA VAL A 39 -15.98 11.19 14.05
C VAL A 39 -14.86 12.19 13.74
N VAL A 40 -13.77 11.66 13.19
CA VAL A 40 -12.70 12.46 12.56
C VAL A 40 -12.69 12.12 11.08
N VAL A 41 -12.81 13.13 10.23
CA VAL A 41 -12.77 12.97 8.77
C VAL A 41 -11.41 13.37 8.25
N ILE A 42 -10.75 12.53 7.44
CA ILE A 42 -9.52 12.84 6.74
C ILE A 42 -9.82 12.94 5.24
N VAL A 43 -9.37 14.00 4.58
CA VAL A 43 -9.62 14.18 3.14
C VAL A 43 -8.33 14.34 2.34
N SER A 44 -8.32 13.73 1.15
CA SER A 44 -7.35 14.04 0.10
C SER A 44 -7.78 15.28 -0.68
N ALA A 45 -6.90 15.81 -1.54
CA ALA A 45 -7.27 16.79 -2.55
C ALA A 45 -8.33 16.22 -3.52
N MET A 46 -9.10 17.11 -4.15
CA MET A 46 -10.03 16.76 -5.22
C MET A 46 -9.31 16.03 -6.36
N SER A 47 -9.99 15.07 -7.00
CA SER A 47 -9.42 14.29 -8.10
C SER A 47 -8.78 15.17 -9.18
N GLY A 48 -7.51 14.90 -9.50
CA GLY A 48 -6.73 15.64 -10.51
C GLY A 48 -6.05 16.92 -10.00
N GLU A 49 -6.44 17.45 -8.85
CA GLU A 49 -5.99 18.77 -8.39
C GLU A 49 -4.51 18.78 -7.99
N THR A 50 -4.04 17.78 -7.24
CA THR A 50 -2.62 17.64 -6.90
C THR A 50 -1.75 17.58 -8.16
N ASN A 51 -2.19 16.83 -9.19
CA ASN A 51 -1.45 16.73 -10.45
C ASN A 51 -1.41 18.07 -11.19
N ARG A 52 -2.52 18.82 -11.21
CA ARG A 52 -2.60 20.15 -11.80
C ARG A 52 -1.62 21.11 -11.12
N LEU A 53 -1.61 21.13 -9.80
CA LEU A 53 -0.73 21.98 -8.99
C LEU A 53 0.76 21.66 -9.21
N LEU A 54 1.12 20.38 -9.20
CA LEU A 54 2.51 19.94 -9.46
C LEU A 54 2.95 20.23 -10.89
N ALA A 55 2.05 20.09 -11.88
CA ALA A 55 2.35 20.42 -13.28
C ALA A 55 2.67 21.91 -13.45
N MET A 56 1.92 22.81 -12.80
CA MET A 56 2.19 24.25 -12.84
C MET A 56 3.60 24.60 -12.32
N ALA A 57 4.06 23.94 -11.25
CA ALA A 57 5.42 24.14 -10.74
C ALA A 57 6.47 23.71 -11.77
N HIS A 58 6.22 22.63 -12.49
CA HIS A 58 7.10 22.14 -13.56
C HIS A 58 7.09 23.01 -14.83
N GLU A 59 6.03 23.76 -15.08
CA GLU A 59 6.00 24.78 -16.14
C GLU A 59 6.93 25.97 -15.82
N ILE A 60 7.11 26.30 -14.53
CA ILE A 60 8.03 27.36 -14.08
C ILE A 60 9.48 26.88 -14.15
N THR A 61 9.77 25.68 -13.64
CA THR A 61 11.12 25.11 -13.62
C THR A 61 11.11 23.60 -13.76
N LYS A 62 12.08 23.05 -14.50
CA LYS A 62 12.22 21.61 -14.69
C LYS A 62 12.54 20.86 -13.40
N VAL A 63 13.22 21.54 -12.47
CA VAL A 63 13.60 20.99 -11.16
C VAL A 63 13.12 21.96 -10.08
N PRO A 64 11.84 21.87 -9.68
CA PRO A 64 11.30 22.67 -8.59
C PRO A 64 11.99 22.33 -7.27
N ASP A 65 12.07 23.34 -6.38
CA ASP A 65 12.53 23.11 -5.02
C ASP A 65 11.53 22.21 -4.26
N PRO A 66 11.98 21.10 -3.64
CA PRO A 66 11.08 20.16 -2.95
C PRO A 66 10.23 20.77 -1.82
N ARG A 67 10.75 21.77 -1.11
CA ARG A 67 10.00 22.46 -0.03
C ARG A 67 8.83 23.24 -0.62
N GLU A 68 9.05 23.96 -1.71
CA GLU A 68 7.99 24.71 -2.39
C GLU A 68 6.96 23.78 -3.05
N MET A 69 7.41 22.60 -3.51
CA MET A 69 6.50 21.56 -4.00
C MET A 69 5.55 21.07 -2.91
N ASP A 70 6.04 20.88 -1.68
CA ASP A 70 5.20 20.51 -0.54
C ASP A 70 4.20 21.61 -0.18
N ALA A 71 4.65 22.87 -0.18
CA ALA A 71 3.79 24.02 0.07
C ALA A 71 2.65 24.12 -0.94
N ILE A 72 2.93 23.94 -2.23
CA ILE A 72 1.93 23.97 -3.31
C ILE A 72 0.99 22.75 -3.20
N ALA A 73 1.54 21.54 -3.08
CA ALA A 73 0.74 20.32 -3.10
C ALA A 73 -0.26 20.26 -1.95
N ALA A 74 0.13 20.71 -0.75
CA ALA A 74 -0.73 20.72 0.43
C ALA A 74 -2.00 21.59 0.29
N THR A 75 -2.00 22.57 -0.62
CA THR A 75 -3.16 23.45 -0.82
C THR A 75 -4.41 22.70 -1.29
N GLY A 76 -4.27 21.60 -2.03
CA GLY A 76 -5.39 20.79 -2.51
C GLY A 76 -6.21 20.19 -1.37
N GLU A 77 -5.54 19.62 -0.36
CA GLU A 77 -6.17 19.08 0.84
C GLU A 77 -6.75 20.18 1.73
N GLN A 78 -6.12 21.36 1.78
CA GLN A 78 -6.64 22.51 2.54
C GLN A 78 -8.01 22.96 2.01
N VAL A 79 -8.14 23.09 0.68
CA VAL A 79 -9.41 23.43 0.02
C VAL A 79 -10.46 22.35 0.31
N SER A 80 -10.09 21.07 0.16
CA SER A 80 -11.02 19.95 0.36
C SER A 80 -11.51 19.85 1.81
N ALA A 81 -10.63 20.07 2.79
CA ALA A 81 -11.00 20.03 4.21
C ALA A 81 -11.97 21.17 4.58
N ALA A 82 -11.75 22.37 4.06
CA ALA A 82 -12.66 23.49 4.27
C ALA A 82 -14.04 23.23 3.64
N LEU A 83 -14.07 22.76 2.39
CA LEU A 83 -15.33 22.49 1.67
C LEU A 83 -16.14 21.36 2.31
N VAL A 84 -15.49 20.29 2.80
CA VAL A 84 -16.18 19.21 3.51
C VAL A 84 -16.69 19.69 4.87
N ALA A 85 -15.93 20.50 5.62
CA ALA A 85 -16.41 21.10 6.85
C ALA A 85 -17.65 21.99 6.62
N MET A 86 -17.63 22.83 5.58
CA MET A 86 -18.80 23.64 5.19
C MET A 86 -19.97 22.77 4.75
N SER A 87 -19.72 21.65 4.07
CA SER A 87 -20.77 20.71 3.66
C SER A 87 -21.45 20.08 4.88
N ILE A 88 -20.68 19.68 5.91
CA ILE A 88 -21.24 19.16 7.17
C ILE A 88 -22.07 20.23 7.87
N GLN A 89 -21.57 21.49 7.92
CA GLN A 89 -22.29 22.61 8.52
C GLN A 89 -23.60 22.92 7.79
N ALA A 90 -23.60 22.88 6.45
CA ALA A 90 -24.79 23.10 5.64
C ALA A 90 -25.87 22.02 5.85
N GLU A 91 -25.47 20.80 6.19
CA GLU A 91 -26.37 19.68 6.55
C GLU A 91 -26.80 19.72 8.04
N GLY A 92 -26.51 20.82 8.75
CA GLY A 92 -26.90 21.04 10.15
C GLY A 92 -25.94 20.48 11.21
N GLY A 93 -24.81 19.93 10.78
CA GLY A 93 -23.75 19.43 11.65
C GLY A 93 -22.85 20.53 12.22
N LYS A 94 -22.02 20.16 13.21
CA LYS A 94 -20.92 21.00 13.67
C LYS A 94 -19.61 20.38 13.19
N ALA A 95 -18.80 21.15 12.46
CA ALA A 95 -17.53 20.66 11.95
C ALA A 95 -16.48 21.77 11.88
N ARG A 96 -15.21 21.38 11.95
CA ARG A 96 -14.07 22.29 11.85
C ARG A 96 -12.95 21.67 11.05
N SER A 97 -12.44 22.42 10.07
CA SER A 97 -11.25 22.01 9.31
C SER A 97 -9.98 22.21 10.15
N LEU A 98 -9.07 21.23 10.12
CA LEU A 98 -7.77 21.29 10.77
C LEU A 98 -6.67 20.91 9.77
N LEU A 99 -5.62 21.72 9.69
CA LEU A 99 -4.47 21.46 8.83
C LEU A 99 -3.38 20.68 9.56
N GLY A 100 -2.48 20.03 8.83
CA GLY A 100 -1.41 19.20 9.41
C GLY A 100 -0.59 19.94 10.48
N HIS A 101 -0.23 21.20 10.24
CA HIS A 101 0.49 22.04 11.20
C HIS A 101 -0.37 22.43 12.43
N GLN A 102 -1.69 22.56 12.29
CA GLN A 102 -2.60 22.86 13.41
C GLN A 102 -2.83 21.64 14.30
N VAL A 103 -2.81 20.44 13.73
CA VAL A 103 -2.82 19.14 14.43
C VAL A 103 -1.43 18.79 15.00
N LYS A 104 -0.38 19.43 14.48
CA LYS A 104 1.03 19.15 14.74
C LYS A 104 1.42 17.71 14.41
N ILE A 105 1.21 17.35 13.15
CA ILE A 105 1.78 16.14 12.54
C ILE A 105 3.25 16.46 12.24
N LEU A 106 4.15 16.12 13.16
CA LEU A 106 5.58 16.40 13.03
C LEU A 106 6.26 15.38 12.12
N THR A 107 7.09 15.84 11.20
CA THR A 107 7.82 15.00 10.23
C THR A 107 9.33 15.26 10.23
N ASP A 108 10.07 14.46 9.46
CA ASP A 108 11.42 14.82 9.01
C ASP A 108 11.39 15.85 7.86
N ASP A 109 12.59 16.27 7.44
CA ASP A 109 12.81 17.27 6.36
C ASP A 109 12.87 16.64 4.96
N ALA A 110 12.47 15.37 4.82
CA ALA A 110 12.46 14.69 3.54
C ALA A 110 11.24 15.09 2.71
N PHE A 111 11.19 16.37 2.29
CA PHE A 111 10.11 16.96 1.50
C PHE A 111 9.69 16.04 0.34
N THR A 112 8.41 16.07 -0.02
CA THR A 112 7.70 15.20 -1.00
C THR A 112 7.51 13.75 -0.59
N LYS A 113 8.15 13.29 0.50
CA LYS A 113 8.11 11.89 0.97
C LYS A 113 8.38 11.74 2.47
N ALA A 114 8.04 12.78 3.23
CA ALA A 114 8.41 12.91 4.63
C ALA A 114 7.82 11.78 5.48
N ARG A 115 8.49 11.47 6.58
CA ARG A 115 8.03 10.44 7.54
C ARG A 115 7.50 11.11 8.80
N ILE A 116 6.34 10.65 9.26
CA ILE A 116 5.74 11.11 10.51
C ILE A 116 6.63 10.64 11.67
N LYS A 117 7.11 11.60 12.48
CA LYS A 117 7.83 11.37 13.73
C LYS A 117 6.85 11.21 14.90
N THR A 118 5.91 12.13 15.02
CA THR A 118 4.91 12.13 16.09
C THR A 118 3.67 12.95 15.70
N ILE A 119 2.55 12.70 16.38
CA ILE A 119 1.30 13.45 16.22
C ILE A 119 0.82 13.81 17.62
N GLU A 120 0.67 15.10 17.93
CA GLU A 120 0.16 15.51 19.24
C GLU A 120 -1.33 15.19 19.41
N GLY A 121 -2.16 15.36 18.38
CA GLY A 121 -3.57 14.95 18.36
C GLY A 121 -4.52 15.70 19.32
N SER A 122 -3.99 16.51 20.25
CA SER A 122 -4.74 17.22 21.28
C SER A 122 -5.85 18.11 20.72
N ARG A 123 -5.61 18.77 19.59
CA ARG A 123 -6.59 19.62 18.90
C ARG A 123 -7.74 18.82 18.29
N ILE A 124 -7.45 17.63 17.77
CA ILE A 124 -8.47 16.70 17.26
C ILE A 124 -9.33 16.23 18.44
N ALA A 125 -8.68 15.75 19.51
CA ALA A 125 -9.36 15.28 20.71
C ALA A 125 -10.27 16.35 21.33
N ALA A 126 -9.81 17.61 21.41
CA ALA A 126 -10.62 18.73 21.89
C ALA A 126 -11.84 19.01 20.99
N THR A 127 -11.68 18.91 19.68
CA THR A 127 -12.75 19.13 18.69
C THR A 127 -13.83 18.05 18.80
N ILE A 128 -13.45 16.78 18.83
CA ILE A 128 -14.44 15.69 18.97
C ILE A 128 -15.13 15.74 20.33
N LYS A 129 -14.42 16.13 21.40
CA LYS A 129 -15.00 16.30 22.75
C LYS A 129 -16.03 17.44 22.83
N SER A 130 -15.93 18.46 21.98
CA SER A 130 -16.96 19.52 21.89
C SER A 130 -18.19 19.11 21.07
N GLY A 131 -18.21 17.88 20.54
CA GLY A 131 -19.27 17.37 19.65
C GLY A 131 -19.13 17.85 18.21
N GLU A 132 -18.00 18.46 17.83
CA GLU A 132 -17.67 18.82 16.45
C GLU A 132 -17.03 17.63 15.71
N ILE A 133 -17.33 17.49 14.41
CA ILE A 133 -16.58 16.62 13.51
C ILE A 133 -15.29 17.34 13.10
N ALA A 134 -14.14 16.75 13.44
CA ALA A 134 -12.84 17.26 13.03
C ALA A 134 -12.54 16.84 11.59
N VAL A 135 -12.42 17.80 10.66
CA VAL A 135 -12.10 17.54 9.25
C VAL A 135 -10.64 17.87 9.01
N VAL A 136 -9.77 16.86 9.01
CA VAL A 136 -8.33 17.04 8.87
C VAL A 136 -7.92 16.94 7.40
N ALA A 137 -7.12 17.90 6.95
CA ALA A 137 -6.46 17.82 5.67
C ALA A 137 -5.32 16.77 5.75
N GLY A 138 -5.47 15.65 5.03
CA GLY A 138 -4.49 14.56 5.01
C GLY A 138 -3.22 14.92 4.23
N PHE A 139 -2.34 13.95 4.02
CA PHE A 139 -1.13 14.05 3.18
C PHE A 139 -0.04 15.04 3.64
N GLN A 140 -0.38 16.03 4.48
CA GLN A 140 0.53 17.07 4.96
C GLN A 140 0.88 16.95 6.45
N GLY A 141 2.04 17.49 6.80
CA GLY A 141 2.54 17.68 8.17
C GLY A 141 3.35 18.97 8.28
N MET A 142 4.21 19.04 9.30
CA MET A 142 5.21 20.08 9.42
C MET A 142 6.53 19.54 9.99
N ASN A 143 7.66 20.09 9.57
CA ASN A 143 8.94 19.79 10.19
C ASN A 143 9.15 20.63 11.48
N GLU A 144 10.33 20.48 12.11
CA GLU A 144 10.67 21.22 13.33
C GLU A 144 10.85 22.72 13.11
N ALA A 145 11.16 23.15 11.88
CA ALA A 145 11.24 24.56 11.49
C ALA A 145 9.85 25.19 11.24
N GLY A 146 8.78 24.38 11.18
CA GLY A 146 7.43 24.83 10.90
C GLY A 146 7.09 24.92 9.41
N ASP A 147 7.95 24.40 8.52
CA ASP A 147 7.66 24.27 7.10
C ASP A 147 6.61 23.18 6.87
N ILE A 148 5.74 23.38 5.88
CA ILE A 148 4.81 22.36 5.42
C ILE A 148 5.60 21.24 4.75
N THR A 149 5.28 20.00 5.11
CA THR A 149 5.85 18.80 4.49
C THR A 149 4.73 17.91 3.96
N THR A 150 5.03 17.09 2.96
CA THR A 150 4.10 16.09 2.44
C THR A 150 4.63 14.67 2.58
N LEU A 151 3.72 13.72 2.75
CA LEU A 151 4.03 12.33 3.07
C LEU A 151 4.26 11.45 1.83
N GLY A 152 4.19 12.04 0.63
CA GLY A 152 4.29 11.37 -0.65
C GLY A 152 3.02 10.63 -1.07
N ARG A 153 3.13 9.84 -2.14
CA ARG A 153 2.00 9.12 -2.73
C ARG A 153 1.30 8.28 -1.67
N GLY A 154 -0.03 8.39 -1.60
CA GLY A 154 -0.81 7.66 -0.61
C GLY A 154 -0.81 8.28 0.79
N GLY A 155 -0.18 9.45 0.96
CA GLY A 155 0.00 10.08 2.26
C GLY A 155 -1.27 10.32 3.05
N SER A 156 -2.44 10.50 2.40
CA SER A 156 -3.71 10.63 3.13
C SER A 156 -4.12 9.36 3.87
N ASP A 157 -3.84 8.16 3.33
CA ASP A 157 -4.10 6.89 4.03
C ASP A 157 -3.16 6.77 5.24
N THR A 158 -1.88 7.13 5.04
CA THR A 158 -0.88 7.18 6.12
C THR A 158 -1.30 8.18 7.21
N SER A 159 -1.77 9.37 6.84
CA SER A 159 -2.28 10.36 7.80
C SER A 159 -3.46 9.79 8.60
N ALA A 160 -4.39 9.10 7.94
CA ALA A 160 -5.58 8.59 8.61
C ALA A 160 -5.26 7.53 9.65
N VAL A 161 -4.44 6.54 9.31
CA VAL A 161 -4.04 5.50 10.26
C VAL A 161 -3.15 6.08 11.36
N ALA A 162 -2.24 7.00 11.05
CA ALA A 162 -1.39 7.63 12.06
C ALA A 162 -2.19 8.50 13.04
N VAL A 163 -3.17 9.28 12.55
CA VAL A 163 -4.10 10.04 13.39
C VAL A 163 -4.92 9.10 14.26
N ALA A 164 -5.45 8.01 13.69
CA ALA A 164 -6.20 7.00 14.43
C ALA A 164 -5.37 6.41 15.58
N ALA A 165 -4.11 6.04 15.31
CA ALA A 165 -3.18 5.57 16.33
C ALA A 165 -2.95 6.63 17.43
N ALA A 166 -2.71 7.89 17.05
CA ALA A 166 -2.38 8.96 17.97
C ALA A 166 -3.52 9.35 18.92
N ILE A 167 -4.77 9.26 18.46
CA ILE A 167 -5.95 9.59 19.28
C ILE A 167 -6.58 8.37 19.94
N GLY A 168 -6.03 7.17 19.74
CA GLY A 168 -6.58 5.92 20.27
C GLY A 168 -7.96 5.59 19.69
N ALA A 169 -8.13 5.78 18.36
CA ALA A 169 -9.39 5.48 17.69
C ALA A 169 -9.66 3.97 17.65
N ASP A 170 -10.93 3.60 17.73
CA ASP A 170 -11.38 2.20 17.69
C ASP A 170 -11.29 1.60 16.28
N ALA A 171 -11.42 2.43 15.24
CA ALA A 171 -11.29 2.01 13.85
C ALA A 171 -10.88 3.17 12.93
N CYS A 172 -10.20 2.82 11.84
CA CYS A 172 -9.88 3.71 10.73
C CYS A 172 -10.55 3.19 9.45
N GLU A 173 -11.62 3.83 9.01
CA GLU A 173 -12.31 3.52 7.75
C GLU A 173 -11.63 4.24 6.58
N ILE A 174 -11.19 3.48 5.57
CA ILE A 174 -10.61 4.01 4.33
C ILE A 174 -11.65 3.87 3.23
N PHE A 175 -12.27 4.99 2.85
CA PHE A 175 -13.24 5.07 1.77
C PHE A 175 -12.56 5.36 0.43
N THR A 176 -12.68 4.41 -0.49
CA THR A 176 -12.11 4.45 -1.84
C THR A 176 -13.15 4.13 -2.92
N ASP A 177 -12.70 3.89 -4.14
CA ASP A 177 -13.48 3.49 -5.31
C ASP A 177 -13.76 1.99 -5.38
N VAL A 178 -12.95 1.14 -4.75
CA VAL A 178 -13.22 -0.28 -4.55
C VAL A 178 -14.01 -0.53 -3.26
N ASP A 179 -14.77 -1.63 -3.21
CA ASP A 179 -15.65 -1.98 -2.09
C ASP A 179 -15.05 -2.99 -1.10
N GLY A 180 -13.75 -3.26 -1.20
CA GLY A 180 -13.00 -4.14 -0.33
C GLY A 180 -11.71 -4.65 -0.98
N VAL A 181 -11.04 -5.56 -0.30
CA VAL A 181 -9.91 -6.33 -0.81
C VAL A 181 -10.45 -7.64 -1.36
N TYR A 182 -9.97 -8.05 -2.53
CA TYR A 182 -10.38 -9.28 -3.19
C TYR A 182 -9.28 -10.33 -3.15
N THR A 183 -9.66 -11.60 -3.29
CA THR A 183 -8.75 -12.75 -3.40
C THR A 183 -7.76 -12.61 -4.57
N THR A 184 -8.10 -11.83 -5.60
CA THR A 184 -7.20 -11.37 -6.65
C THR A 184 -7.85 -10.18 -7.38
N ASP A 185 -7.20 -9.61 -8.40
CA ASP A 185 -7.75 -8.53 -9.22
C ASP A 185 -8.99 -9.00 -10.01
N PRO A 186 -10.20 -8.45 -9.75
CA PRO A 186 -11.42 -8.84 -10.45
C PRO A 186 -11.40 -8.58 -11.96
N ASN A 187 -10.53 -7.66 -12.44
CA ASN A 187 -10.37 -7.40 -13.87
C ASN A 187 -9.59 -8.51 -14.58
N VAL A 188 -8.78 -9.27 -13.84
CA VAL A 188 -8.02 -10.41 -14.36
C VAL A 188 -8.77 -11.73 -14.16
N CYS A 189 -9.36 -11.90 -12.98
CA CYS A 189 -10.13 -13.09 -12.62
C CYS A 189 -11.56 -12.72 -12.20
N PRO A 190 -12.58 -12.90 -13.06
CA PRO A 190 -13.96 -12.54 -12.73
C PRO A 190 -14.57 -13.31 -11.55
N SER A 191 -14.03 -14.49 -11.21
CA SER A 191 -14.43 -15.28 -10.04
C SER A 191 -13.81 -14.77 -8.73
N ALA A 192 -13.03 -13.68 -8.75
CA ALA A 192 -12.46 -13.08 -7.56
C ALA A 192 -13.54 -12.73 -6.53
N ARG A 193 -13.27 -13.07 -5.26
CA ARG A 193 -14.21 -12.86 -4.16
C ARG A 193 -13.67 -11.79 -3.22
N LYS A 194 -14.56 -10.97 -2.68
CA LYS A 194 -14.22 -10.02 -1.62
C LYS A 194 -13.90 -10.78 -0.34
N ILE A 195 -12.80 -10.42 0.30
CA ILE A 195 -12.33 -10.98 1.56
C ILE A 195 -12.97 -10.16 2.70
N PRO A 196 -13.77 -10.76 3.61
CA PRO A 196 -14.39 -9.99 4.69
C PRO A 196 -13.39 -9.48 5.73
N ARG A 197 -12.38 -10.30 6.05
CA ARG A 197 -11.34 -10.03 7.05
C ARG A 197 -9.99 -10.56 6.56
N ILE A 198 -8.94 -9.78 6.70
CA ILE A 198 -7.57 -10.13 6.32
C ILE A 198 -6.60 -9.66 7.41
N SER A 199 -5.51 -10.40 7.64
CA SER A 199 -4.50 -9.97 8.61
C SER A 199 -3.69 -8.77 8.10
N TYR A 200 -3.04 -8.05 9.02
CA TYR A 200 -2.11 -6.98 8.64
C TYR A 200 -0.97 -7.52 7.76
N GLU A 201 -0.43 -8.68 8.09
CA GLU A 201 0.69 -9.32 7.40
C GLU A 201 0.30 -9.72 5.96
N GLU A 202 -0.85 -10.36 5.79
CA GLU A 202 -1.34 -10.75 4.47
C GLU A 202 -1.65 -9.53 3.60
N MET A 203 -2.28 -8.50 4.19
CA MET A 203 -2.55 -7.25 3.48
C MET A 203 -1.26 -6.52 3.10
N LEU A 204 -0.25 -6.52 3.98
CA LEU A 204 1.04 -5.90 3.70
C LEU A 204 1.72 -6.57 2.50
N GLU A 205 1.72 -7.91 2.48
CA GLU A 205 2.28 -8.68 1.38
C GLU A 205 1.49 -8.46 0.08
N LEU A 206 0.15 -8.51 0.10
CA LEU A 206 -0.68 -8.22 -1.09
C LEU A 206 -0.48 -6.79 -1.61
N ALA A 207 -0.43 -5.79 -0.72
CA ALA A 207 -0.20 -4.39 -1.10
C ALA A 207 1.17 -4.20 -1.75
N SER A 208 2.20 -4.89 -1.26
CA SER A 208 3.56 -4.86 -1.83
C SER A 208 3.63 -5.47 -3.25
N LEU A 209 2.69 -6.36 -3.59
CA LEU A 209 2.64 -7.09 -4.86
C LEU A 209 1.66 -6.48 -5.86
N GLY A 210 1.27 -5.22 -5.66
CA GLY A 210 0.46 -4.48 -6.61
C GLY A 210 -1.05 -4.53 -6.35
N ALA A 211 -1.53 -5.05 -5.21
CA ALA A 211 -2.91 -4.86 -4.79
C ALA A 211 -3.12 -3.37 -4.41
N LYS A 212 -3.56 -2.56 -5.39
CA LYS A 212 -3.65 -1.07 -5.29
C LYS A 212 -4.76 -0.54 -4.35
N VAL A 213 -5.23 -1.34 -3.41
CA VAL A 213 -6.38 -1.01 -2.55
C VAL A 213 -5.96 -0.15 -1.35
N LEU A 214 -4.84 -0.49 -0.72
CA LEU A 214 -4.29 0.23 0.43
C LEU A 214 -2.83 0.57 0.21
N GLN A 215 -2.39 1.68 0.81
CA GLN A 215 -0.99 2.07 0.78
C GLN A 215 -0.18 1.27 1.81
N ILE A 216 0.96 0.74 1.39
CA ILE A 216 1.82 -0.12 2.21
C ILE A 216 2.11 0.54 3.57
N ARG A 217 2.52 1.82 3.54
CA ARG A 217 2.81 2.60 4.76
C ARG A 217 1.64 2.71 5.73
N SER A 218 0.40 2.78 5.25
CA SER A 218 -0.76 2.81 6.15
C SER A 218 -0.99 1.47 6.82
N VAL A 219 -0.76 0.35 6.12
CA VAL A 219 -0.84 -1.00 6.69
C VAL A 219 0.26 -1.24 7.71
N GLU A 220 1.50 -0.78 7.44
CA GLU A 220 2.62 -0.87 8.39
C GLU A 220 2.32 -0.15 9.71
N ILE A 221 1.77 1.06 9.64
CA ILE A 221 1.38 1.83 10.84
C ILE A 221 0.22 1.12 11.55
N ALA A 222 -0.77 0.63 10.81
CA ALA A 222 -1.91 -0.10 11.38
C ALA A 222 -1.44 -1.32 12.18
N MET A 223 -0.55 -2.11 11.59
CA MET A 223 0.07 -3.26 12.22
C MET A 223 0.86 -2.87 13.48
N LYS A 224 1.73 -1.86 13.37
CA LYS A 224 2.62 -1.45 14.47
C LYS A 224 1.86 -0.95 15.69
N TYR A 225 0.74 -0.24 15.48
CA TYR A 225 -0.04 0.37 16.56
C TYR A 225 -1.36 -0.37 16.84
N GLY A 226 -1.61 -1.49 16.16
CA GLY A 226 -2.83 -2.29 16.34
C GLY A 226 -4.12 -1.57 15.96
N VAL A 227 -4.09 -0.67 14.96
CA VAL A 227 -5.27 0.09 14.53
C VAL A 227 -6.10 -0.74 13.54
N PRO A 228 -7.35 -1.12 13.87
CA PRO A 228 -8.22 -1.80 12.92
C PRO A 228 -8.53 -0.90 11.73
N VAL A 229 -8.23 -1.37 10.51
CA VAL A 229 -8.52 -0.63 9.28
C VAL A 229 -9.70 -1.26 8.57
N HIS A 230 -10.64 -0.46 8.09
CA HIS A 230 -11.81 -0.93 7.37
C HIS A 230 -11.84 -0.34 5.96
N VAL A 231 -11.57 -1.16 4.95
CA VAL A 231 -11.60 -0.75 3.55
C VAL A 231 -13.04 -0.79 3.05
N ARG A 232 -13.54 0.36 2.58
CA ARG A 232 -14.92 0.51 2.13
C ARG A 232 -15.00 1.30 0.83
N SER A 233 -16.11 1.16 0.10
CA SER A 233 -16.42 2.05 -1.02
C SER A 233 -17.13 3.30 -0.53
N SER A 234 -16.78 4.45 -1.08
CA SER A 234 -17.57 5.68 -0.93
C SER A 234 -18.85 5.69 -1.79
N PHE A 235 -18.95 4.77 -2.77
CA PHE A 235 -19.99 4.75 -3.79
C PHE A 235 -21.15 3.80 -3.47
N ASN A 236 -21.02 2.96 -2.45
CA ASN A 236 -22.05 2.03 -2.03
C ASN A 236 -21.96 1.76 -0.51
N ASP A 237 -22.92 1.00 0.02
CA ASP A 237 -22.98 0.63 1.43
C ASP A 237 -22.58 -0.83 1.68
N SER A 238 -21.72 -1.40 0.81
CA SER A 238 -21.05 -2.66 1.10
C SER A 238 -20.37 -2.60 2.48
N GLU A 239 -20.35 -3.74 3.17
CA GLU A 239 -19.66 -3.86 4.45
C GLU A 239 -18.19 -3.45 4.27
N GLY A 240 -17.46 -4.14 3.39
CA GLY A 240 -16.06 -3.83 3.11
C GLY A 240 -15.14 -5.01 3.39
N THR A 241 -13.89 -4.69 3.71
CA THR A 241 -12.90 -5.64 4.23
C THR A 241 -12.23 -5.06 5.47
N TRP A 242 -12.23 -5.81 6.56
CA TRP A 242 -11.46 -5.47 7.75
C TRP A 242 -10.02 -5.97 7.63
N VAL A 243 -9.07 -5.07 7.82
CA VAL A 243 -7.65 -5.38 8.00
C VAL A 243 -7.34 -5.27 9.49
N VAL A 244 -7.04 -6.39 10.11
CA VAL A 244 -6.97 -6.55 11.57
C VAL A 244 -5.81 -7.45 11.95
N SER A 245 -5.55 -7.60 13.25
CA SER A 245 -4.63 -8.64 13.72
C SER A 245 -5.21 -10.02 13.38
N GLU A 246 -4.32 -10.99 13.17
CA GLU A 246 -4.69 -12.39 12.96
C GLU A 246 -5.70 -12.87 14.02
N ASP A 247 -6.86 -13.35 13.55
CA ASP A 247 -7.80 -14.07 14.38
C ASP A 247 -7.21 -15.47 14.61
N ARG A 248 -6.84 -15.79 15.85
CA ARG A 248 -6.21 -17.07 16.26
C ARG A 248 -7.09 -18.31 16.00
N SER A 249 -8.32 -18.11 15.54
CA SER A 249 -9.22 -19.17 15.12
C SER A 249 -9.18 -19.31 13.61
N LEU A 250 -8.30 -20.17 13.08
CA LEU A 250 -8.57 -21.12 11.99
C LEU A 250 -7.27 -21.79 11.54
N GLU A 251 -7.11 -23.05 11.93
CA GLU A 251 -6.04 -23.97 11.51
C GLU A 251 -6.23 -24.47 10.05
N GLU A 252 -6.85 -23.70 9.18
CA GLU A 252 -7.09 -24.11 7.79
C GLU A 252 -6.01 -23.59 6.83
N VAL A 253 -5.66 -24.43 5.85
CA VAL A 253 -4.70 -24.10 4.78
C VAL A 253 -5.34 -23.10 3.81
N THR A 254 -5.35 -21.82 4.15
CA THR A 254 -5.91 -20.81 3.25
C THR A 254 -4.82 -19.88 2.74
N VAL A 255 -4.53 -20.00 1.45
CA VAL A 255 -4.02 -18.86 0.68
C VAL A 255 -5.12 -17.79 0.76
N ALA A 256 -4.80 -16.60 1.22
CA ALA A 256 -5.74 -15.49 1.30
C ALA A 256 -5.97 -14.86 -0.09
N GLY A 257 -4.92 -14.82 -0.92
CA GLY A 257 -5.04 -14.26 -2.25
C GLY A 257 -3.87 -14.56 -3.19
N VAL A 258 -4.09 -14.20 -4.46
CA VAL A 258 -3.12 -14.24 -5.54
C VAL A 258 -2.89 -12.81 -6.03
N ALA A 259 -1.65 -12.37 -6.02
CA ALA A 259 -1.22 -11.06 -6.52
C ALA A 259 -0.26 -11.22 -7.70
N TYR A 260 -0.11 -10.17 -8.50
CA TYR A 260 0.83 -10.16 -9.61
C TYR A 260 1.39 -8.75 -9.85
N ASP A 261 2.65 -8.68 -10.28
CA ASP A 261 3.31 -7.43 -10.67
C ASP A 261 3.89 -7.53 -12.09
N LYS A 262 3.36 -6.69 -12.98
CA LYS A 262 3.79 -6.54 -14.38
C LYS A 262 4.94 -5.54 -14.55
N ASN A 263 5.28 -4.78 -13.52
CA ASN A 263 6.32 -3.76 -13.52
C ASN A 263 7.70 -4.33 -13.12
N GLU A 264 7.96 -5.60 -13.42
CA GLU A 264 9.21 -6.27 -13.08
C GLU A 264 10.10 -6.43 -14.31
N ALA A 265 11.40 -6.20 -14.14
CA ALA A 265 12.43 -6.57 -15.10
C ALA A 265 13.48 -7.43 -14.41
N ARG A 266 13.83 -8.55 -15.03
CA ARG A 266 14.86 -9.45 -14.52
C ARG A 266 16.23 -8.99 -14.99
N VAL A 267 17.17 -8.94 -14.05
CA VAL A 267 18.60 -8.81 -14.29
C VAL A 267 19.27 -10.11 -13.82
N HIS A 268 20.08 -10.71 -14.69
CA HIS A 268 20.76 -11.96 -14.39
C HIS A 268 22.25 -11.84 -14.73
N ILE A 269 23.07 -11.80 -13.68
CA ILE A 269 24.54 -11.71 -13.77
C ILE A 269 25.09 -13.13 -13.71
N VAL A 270 25.72 -13.54 -14.81
CA VAL A 270 26.23 -14.91 -14.98
C VAL A 270 27.65 -15.00 -14.47
N GLY A 271 27.85 -15.93 -13.53
CA GLY A 271 29.11 -16.29 -12.93
C GLY A 271 29.79 -15.07 -12.33
N ALA A 272 29.25 -14.49 -11.26
CA ALA A 272 29.98 -13.59 -10.38
C ALA A 272 30.93 -14.39 -9.45
N PRO A 273 32.03 -13.81 -8.95
CA PRO A 273 32.87 -14.47 -7.96
C PRO A 273 32.08 -14.76 -6.68
N ASP A 274 32.12 -16.01 -6.20
CA ASP A 274 31.43 -16.40 -4.98
C ASP A 274 32.34 -16.22 -3.76
N LYS A 275 32.46 -14.97 -3.30
CA LYS A 275 33.24 -14.59 -2.12
C LYS A 275 32.50 -13.53 -1.29
N PRO A 276 32.76 -13.46 0.03
CA PRO A 276 32.20 -12.40 0.87
C PRO A 276 32.45 -11.00 0.29
N GLY A 277 31.45 -10.13 0.39
CA GLY A 277 31.51 -8.74 -0.08
C GLY A 277 30.94 -8.52 -1.48
N VAL A 278 30.99 -9.49 -2.41
CA VAL A 278 30.58 -9.27 -3.82
C VAL A 278 29.12 -8.83 -3.93
N VAL A 279 28.21 -9.53 -3.25
CA VAL A 279 26.78 -9.19 -3.24
C VAL A 279 26.53 -7.84 -2.56
N ALA A 280 27.30 -7.54 -1.50
CA ALA A 280 27.19 -6.27 -0.77
C ALA A 280 27.65 -5.09 -1.64
N ASP A 281 28.78 -5.21 -2.35
CA ASP A 281 29.30 -4.20 -3.26
C ASP A 281 28.33 -3.93 -4.42
N MET A 282 27.75 -4.99 -4.98
CA MET A 282 26.79 -4.89 -6.07
C MET A 282 25.52 -4.15 -5.66
N PHE A 283 24.88 -4.56 -4.55
CA PHE A 283 23.64 -3.91 -4.11
C PHE A 283 23.89 -2.55 -3.45
N GLY A 284 25.05 -2.33 -2.84
CA GLY A 284 25.49 -1.02 -2.38
C GLY A 284 25.59 -0.01 -3.53
N ALA A 285 26.23 -0.40 -4.65
CA ALA A 285 26.34 0.45 -5.83
C ALA A 285 24.97 0.79 -6.46
N LEU A 286 24.01 -0.15 -6.46
CA LEU A 286 22.64 0.12 -6.90
C LEU A 286 21.89 1.04 -5.94
N ALA A 287 22.05 0.84 -4.63
CA ALA A 287 21.44 1.66 -3.59
C ALA A 287 21.94 3.12 -3.62
N ASP A 288 23.24 3.34 -3.84
CA ASP A 288 23.84 4.68 -4.01
C ASP A 288 23.25 5.46 -5.19
N LYS A 289 22.63 4.77 -6.14
CA LYS A 289 21.92 5.34 -7.29
C LYS A 289 20.40 5.37 -7.12
N ASN A 290 19.90 5.04 -5.93
CA ASN A 290 18.48 4.94 -5.60
C ASN A 290 17.73 3.96 -6.52
N VAL A 291 18.36 2.86 -6.93
CA VAL A 291 17.69 1.77 -7.65
C VAL A 291 17.18 0.77 -6.62
N SER A 292 15.85 0.64 -6.52
CA SER A 292 15.22 -0.34 -5.65
C SER A 292 15.25 -1.73 -6.30
N VAL A 293 15.70 -2.72 -5.54
CA VAL A 293 15.69 -4.13 -5.94
C VAL A 293 14.58 -4.85 -5.19
N ASP A 294 13.89 -5.79 -5.84
CA ASP A 294 12.83 -6.61 -5.24
C ASP A 294 13.30 -8.05 -4.99
N MET A 295 13.12 -8.96 -5.95
CA MET A 295 13.58 -10.35 -5.79
C MET A 295 15.10 -10.39 -5.85
N ILE A 296 15.74 -11.13 -4.95
CA ILE A 296 17.18 -11.46 -4.99
C ILE A 296 17.32 -12.98 -4.89
N ILE A 297 17.99 -13.57 -5.88
CA ILE A 297 18.21 -15.01 -5.98
C ILE A 297 19.68 -15.24 -6.35
N GLN A 298 20.42 -15.88 -5.47
CA GLN A 298 21.77 -16.35 -5.74
C GLN A 298 21.74 -17.86 -5.94
N SER A 299 22.29 -18.35 -7.05
CA SER A 299 22.44 -19.79 -7.25
C SER A 299 23.48 -20.36 -6.29
N ALA A 300 23.38 -21.65 -5.98
CA ALA A 300 24.46 -22.34 -5.29
C ALA A 300 25.78 -22.26 -6.09
N GLN A 301 26.89 -22.35 -5.38
CA GLN A 301 28.24 -22.30 -5.94
C GLN A 301 28.43 -23.41 -6.98
N SER A 302 28.89 -23.04 -8.18
CA SER A 302 29.44 -24.03 -9.12
C SER A 302 30.85 -24.45 -8.65
N GLU A 303 31.32 -25.64 -9.03
CA GLU A 303 32.69 -26.13 -8.73
C GLU A 303 33.82 -25.14 -9.11
N SER A 304 33.50 -24.11 -9.91
CA SER A 304 34.42 -23.05 -10.35
C SER A 304 34.58 -21.86 -9.38
N GLY A 305 33.98 -21.88 -8.19
CA GLY A 305 34.04 -20.76 -7.24
C GLY A 305 33.24 -19.53 -7.70
N ARG A 306 32.24 -19.75 -8.56
CA ARG A 306 31.36 -18.71 -9.14
C ARG A 306 29.90 -19.05 -8.92
N ALA A 307 29.08 -18.02 -8.78
CA ALA A 307 27.63 -18.12 -8.61
C ALA A 307 26.91 -17.12 -9.53
N ASP A 308 25.72 -17.47 -9.98
CA ASP A 308 24.86 -16.56 -10.71
C ASP A 308 24.04 -15.73 -9.72
N VAL A 309 23.85 -14.45 -10.02
CA VAL A 309 23.00 -13.58 -9.22
C VAL A 309 21.89 -13.03 -10.09
N THR A 310 20.66 -13.36 -9.72
CA THR A 310 19.44 -12.88 -10.37
C THR A 310 18.73 -11.94 -9.43
N PHE A 311 18.28 -10.81 -9.94
CA PHE A 311 17.40 -9.93 -9.18
C PHE A 311 16.39 -9.24 -10.10
N THR A 312 15.37 -8.63 -9.51
CA THR A 312 14.41 -7.82 -10.26
C THR A 312 14.44 -6.37 -9.82
N VAL A 313 14.15 -5.50 -10.79
CA VAL A 313 13.99 -4.05 -10.61
C VAL A 313 12.71 -3.61 -11.32
N ALA A 314 12.19 -2.44 -10.95
CA ALA A 314 11.08 -1.85 -11.68
C ALA A 314 11.44 -1.66 -13.17
N LYS A 315 10.51 -1.93 -14.10
CA LYS A 315 10.75 -1.70 -15.55
C LYS A 315 11.17 -0.27 -15.85
N THR A 316 10.58 0.69 -15.14
CA THR A 316 10.92 2.12 -15.24
C THR A 316 12.36 2.42 -14.81
N ASP A 317 12.95 1.57 -13.98
CA ASP A 317 14.31 1.76 -13.45
C ASP A 317 15.35 0.99 -14.25
N LEU A 318 14.95 -0.01 -15.03
CA LEU A 318 15.90 -0.85 -15.75
C LEU A 318 16.81 -0.03 -16.68
N ALA A 319 16.27 0.92 -17.44
CA ALA A 319 17.07 1.74 -18.35
C ALA A 319 18.16 2.54 -17.62
N ARG A 320 17.86 3.03 -16.41
CA ARG A 320 18.82 3.73 -15.55
C ARG A 320 19.81 2.75 -14.91
N ALA A 321 19.37 1.54 -14.59
CA ALA A 321 20.16 0.54 -13.90
C ALA A 321 21.18 -0.16 -14.82
N LYS A 322 20.84 -0.41 -16.08
CA LYS A 322 21.69 -1.09 -17.10
C LYS A 322 23.16 -0.62 -17.12
N PRO A 323 23.50 0.69 -17.20
CA PRO A 323 24.90 1.12 -17.21
C PRO A 323 25.64 0.78 -15.92
N TYR A 324 24.99 0.91 -14.76
CA TYR A 324 25.60 0.58 -13.47
C TYR A 324 25.80 -0.91 -13.29
N VAL A 325 24.81 -1.72 -13.70
CA VAL A 325 24.91 -3.18 -13.66
C VAL A 325 26.05 -3.67 -14.56
N ALA A 326 26.21 -3.08 -15.75
CA ALA A 326 27.32 -3.39 -16.64
C ALA A 326 28.68 -3.07 -15.99
N GLU A 327 28.83 -1.88 -15.40
CA GLU A 327 30.06 -1.49 -14.68
C GLU A 327 30.38 -2.43 -13.52
N ILE A 328 29.36 -2.84 -12.75
CA ILE A 328 29.51 -3.79 -11.65
C ILE A 328 29.93 -5.16 -12.18
N ALA A 329 29.27 -5.66 -13.23
CA ALA A 329 29.60 -6.94 -13.84
C ALA A 329 31.04 -6.97 -14.36
N ASP A 330 31.51 -5.91 -15.00
CA ASP A 330 32.89 -5.77 -15.47
C ASP A 330 33.89 -5.77 -14.31
N LYS A 331 33.63 -4.99 -13.26
CA LYS A 331 34.47 -4.96 -12.04
C LYS A 331 34.57 -6.32 -11.35
N LEU A 332 33.47 -7.08 -11.34
CA LEU A 332 33.41 -8.42 -10.78
C LEU A 332 34.00 -9.49 -11.73
N GLY A 333 34.32 -9.13 -12.98
CA GLY A 333 34.72 -10.07 -14.01
C GLY A 333 33.64 -11.11 -14.28
N ALA A 334 32.36 -10.74 -14.18
CA ALA A 334 31.23 -11.60 -14.54
C ALA A 334 31.28 -11.97 -16.02
N ARG A 335 30.72 -13.12 -16.40
CA ARG A 335 30.80 -13.62 -17.78
C ARG A 335 29.86 -12.88 -18.72
N GLU A 336 28.66 -12.58 -18.24
CA GLU A 336 27.58 -12.00 -19.02
C GLU A 336 26.56 -11.36 -18.07
N VAL A 337 25.83 -10.35 -18.57
CA VAL A 337 24.61 -9.86 -17.95
C VAL A 337 23.45 -10.01 -18.92
N ARG A 338 22.37 -10.65 -18.48
CA ARG A 338 21.14 -10.82 -19.23
C ARG A 338 20.03 -9.98 -18.61
N TYR A 339 19.19 -9.43 -19.48
CA TYR A 339 18.04 -8.61 -19.11
C TYR A 339 16.79 -9.19 -19.74
N ASP A 340 15.68 -9.20 -19.01
CA ASP A 340 14.39 -9.65 -19.52
C ASP A 340 13.27 -8.76 -18.97
N GLU A 341 12.61 -8.03 -19.87
CA GLU A 341 11.50 -7.13 -19.56
C GLU A 341 10.14 -7.81 -19.77
N ASP A 342 10.11 -8.99 -20.38
CA ASP A 342 8.89 -9.74 -20.72
C ASP A 342 8.54 -10.78 -19.64
N VAL A 343 8.70 -10.37 -18.38
CA VAL A 343 8.40 -11.17 -17.19
C VAL A 343 7.27 -10.56 -16.36
N VAL A 344 6.63 -11.40 -15.56
CA VAL A 344 5.65 -11.04 -14.55
C VAL A 344 5.94 -11.85 -13.29
N LYS A 345 5.83 -11.19 -12.13
CA LYS A 345 5.89 -11.85 -10.82
C LYS A 345 4.47 -12.22 -10.42
N VAL A 346 4.21 -13.49 -10.15
CA VAL A 346 2.91 -13.98 -9.66
C VAL A 346 3.14 -14.63 -8.31
N SER A 347 2.32 -14.25 -7.34
CA SER A 347 2.53 -14.63 -5.94
C SER A 347 1.24 -15.11 -5.30
N ILE A 348 1.37 -16.16 -4.48
CA ILE A 348 0.33 -16.54 -3.53
C ILE A 348 0.72 -16.02 -2.14
N VAL A 349 -0.27 -15.54 -1.39
CA VAL A 349 -0.10 -14.97 -0.04
C VAL A 349 -1.09 -15.62 0.91
N GLY A 350 -0.65 -16.03 2.10
CA GLY A 350 -1.54 -16.49 3.17
C GLY A 350 -0.78 -16.98 4.41
N LEU A 351 -1.33 -16.69 5.60
CA LEU A 351 -0.77 -17.12 6.89
C LEU A 351 -0.68 -18.65 7.01
N GLY A 352 -1.61 -19.37 6.36
CA GLY A 352 -1.63 -20.84 6.34
C GLY A 352 -0.35 -21.49 5.81
N MET A 353 0.51 -20.74 5.12
CA MET A 353 1.81 -21.20 4.61
C MET A 353 2.84 -21.49 5.72
N ARG A 354 2.74 -20.84 6.89
CA ARG A 354 3.65 -21.09 8.04
C ARG A 354 3.52 -22.50 8.59
N SER A 355 2.30 -23.03 8.57
CA SER A 355 1.92 -24.24 9.32
C SER A 355 1.70 -25.47 8.44
N HIS A 356 1.66 -25.29 7.11
CA HIS A 356 1.26 -26.35 6.18
C HIS A 356 2.29 -26.61 5.08
N ALA A 357 2.94 -27.77 5.18
CA ALA A 357 3.79 -28.28 4.12
C ALA A 357 2.96 -28.58 2.85
N GLY A 358 3.46 -28.18 1.68
CA GLY A 358 2.88 -28.56 0.37
C GLY A 358 2.19 -27.45 -0.41
N VAL A 359 1.96 -26.26 0.17
CA VAL A 359 1.36 -25.11 -0.54
C VAL A 359 2.19 -24.73 -1.78
N ALA A 360 3.52 -24.61 -1.62
CA ALA A 360 4.42 -24.32 -2.74
C ALA A 360 4.40 -25.44 -3.81
N ALA A 361 4.41 -26.70 -3.39
CA ALA A 361 4.35 -27.84 -4.31
C ALA A 361 3.06 -27.83 -5.15
N LYS A 362 1.93 -27.47 -4.54
CA LYS A 362 0.65 -27.28 -5.24
C LYS A 362 0.72 -26.14 -6.24
N MET A 363 1.27 -24.98 -5.87
CA MET A 363 1.47 -23.85 -6.78
C MET A 363 2.28 -24.26 -8.01
N PHE A 364 3.42 -24.92 -7.82
CA PHE A 364 4.29 -25.33 -8.92
C PHE A 364 3.62 -26.35 -9.84
N ARG A 365 2.85 -27.29 -9.28
CA ARG A 365 2.07 -28.25 -10.06
C ARG A 365 1.01 -27.56 -10.91
N LEU A 366 0.23 -26.66 -10.32
CA LEU A 366 -0.80 -25.89 -11.03
C LEU A 366 -0.22 -25.11 -12.21
N LEU A 367 0.93 -24.47 -12.05
CA LEU A 367 1.60 -23.78 -13.15
C LEU A 367 2.14 -24.75 -14.21
N ALA A 368 2.69 -25.88 -13.78
CA ALA A 368 3.25 -26.90 -14.69
C ALA A 368 2.18 -27.59 -15.55
N ASP A 369 1.01 -27.87 -14.99
CA ASP A 369 -0.11 -28.52 -15.70
C ASP A 369 -0.61 -27.67 -16.88
N GLU A 370 -0.42 -26.35 -16.82
CA GLU A 370 -0.74 -25.38 -17.87
C GLU A 370 0.47 -25.04 -18.77
N GLY A 371 1.60 -25.73 -18.59
CA GLY A 371 2.83 -25.51 -19.36
C GLY A 371 3.52 -24.17 -19.07
N ILE A 372 3.27 -23.57 -17.90
CA ILE A 372 3.87 -22.29 -17.51
C ILE A 372 5.24 -22.55 -16.89
N ASN A 373 6.30 -22.23 -17.63
CA ASN A 373 7.66 -22.37 -17.13
C ASN A 373 8.00 -21.31 -16.05
N ILE A 374 8.50 -21.77 -14.91
CA ILE A 374 8.97 -20.92 -13.80
C ILE A 374 10.43 -20.54 -14.05
N GLN A 375 10.71 -19.24 -14.09
CA GLN A 375 12.05 -18.72 -14.35
C GLN A 375 12.85 -18.46 -13.07
N ALA A 376 12.16 -18.13 -11.98
CA ALA A 376 12.74 -17.80 -10.69
C ALA A 376 11.69 -17.97 -9.59
N ILE A 377 12.14 -18.33 -8.39
CA ILE A 377 11.28 -18.52 -7.20
C ILE A 377 11.87 -17.70 -6.06
N SER A 378 11.02 -17.01 -5.31
CA SER A 378 11.36 -16.36 -4.05
C SER A 378 10.25 -16.58 -3.03
N THR A 379 10.60 -16.72 -1.75
CA THR A 379 9.65 -17.10 -0.69
C THR A 379 9.85 -16.25 0.57
N SER A 380 8.76 -15.88 1.24
CA SER A 380 8.75 -15.42 2.64
C SER A 380 7.96 -16.43 3.50
N GLU A 381 7.75 -16.15 4.77
CA GLU A 381 6.98 -17.03 5.67
C GLU A 381 5.54 -17.25 5.19
N ILE A 382 4.94 -16.27 4.51
CA ILE A 382 3.53 -16.26 4.13
C ILE A 382 3.32 -15.96 2.63
N LYS A 383 4.38 -16.07 1.83
CA LYS A 383 4.36 -15.74 0.39
C LYS A 383 5.27 -16.66 -0.40
N VAL A 384 4.80 -17.12 -1.57
CA VAL A 384 5.65 -17.70 -2.61
C VAL A 384 5.43 -16.91 -3.89
N SER A 385 6.51 -16.38 -4.46
CA SER A 385 6.54 -15.63 -5.71
C SER A 385 7.26 -16.44 -6.79
N CYS A 386 6.62 -16.54 -7.95
CA CYS A 386 7.21 -17.11 -9.15
C CYS A 386 7.34 -16.04 -10.22
N LEU A 387 8.50 -15.97 -10.86
CA LEU A 387 8.69 -15.18 -12.07
C LEU A 387 8.37 -16.05 -13.30
N VAL A 388 7.44 -15.62 -14.12
CA VAL A 388 7.00 -16.32 -15.35
C VAL A 388 6.98 -15.36 -16.53
N ALA A 389 6.85 -15.86 -17.76
CA ALA A 389 6.75 -14.99 -18.93
C ALA A 389 5.44 -14.17 -18.90
N ALA A 390 5.52 -12.87 -19.21
CA ALA A 390 4.42 -11.91 -19.07
C ALA A 390 3.14 -12.31 -19.81
N LYS A 391 3.27 -13.00 -20.95
CA LYS A 391 2.13 -13.53 -21.71
C LYS A 391 1.24 -14.51 -20.91
N TYR A 392 1.76 -15.13 -19.86
CA TYR A 392 1.01 -16.05 -19.00
C TYR A 392 0.33 -15.38 -17.81
N THR A 393 0.41 -14.05 -17.66
CA THR A 393 -0.08 -13.36 -16.45
C THR A 393 -1.50 -13.76 -16.05
N GLU A 394 -2.47 -13.62 -16.96
CA GLU A 394 -3.87 -13.88 -16.64
C GLU A 394 -4.13 -15.37 -16.39
N LEU A 395 -3.51 -16.25 -17.19
CA LEU A 395 -3.64 -17.69 -17.04
C LEU A 395 -3.10 -18.15 -15.68
N ALA A 396 -1.88 -17.72 -15.33
CA ALA A 396 -1.25 -18.04 -14.04
C ALA A 396 -2.12 -17.58 -12.87
N VAL A 397 -2.65 -16.35 -12.91
CA VAL A 397 -3.52 -15.83 -11.85
C VAL A 397 -4.79 -16.65 -11.71
N ARG A 398 -5.49 -16.96 -12.81
CA ARG A 398 -6.74 -17.75 -12.79
C ARG A 398 -6.51 -19.16 -12.28
N VAL A 399 -5.47 -19.83 -12.78
CA VAL A 399 -5.14 -21.22 -12.42
C VAL A 399 -4.76 -21.34 -10.95
N LEU A 400 -4.00 -20.37 -10.42
CA LEU A 400 -3.71 -20.32 -8.99
C LEU A 400 -4.96 -20.00 -8.17
N HIS A 401 -5.77 -19.04 -8.61
CA HIS A 401 -7.00 -18.65 -7.91
C HIS A 401 -7.98 -19.82 -7.79
N ASP A 402 -8.30 -20.50 -8.90
CA ASP A 402 -9.17 -21.67 -8.92
C ASP A 402 -8.53 -22.87 -8.20
N GLY A 403 -7.23 -23.10 -8.44
CA GLY A 403 -6.50 -24.22 -7.86
C GLY A 403 -6.43 -24.15 -6.33
N PHE A 404 -6.40 -22.95 -5.74
CA PHE A 404 -6.49 -22.74 -4.28
C PHE A 404 -7.93 -22.58 -3.76
N GLY A 405 -8.95 -22.69 -4.61
CA GLY A 405 -10.36 -22.67 -4.21
C GLY A 405 -10.85 -21.29 -3.76
N LEU A 406 -10.22 -20.21 -4.26
CA LEU A 406 -10.51 -18.83 -3.88
C LEU A 406 -11.77 -18.26 -4.56
N ASP A 407 -12.37 -19.04 -5.46
CA ASP A 407 -13.66 -18.80 -6.10
C ASP A 407 -14.85 -19.12 -5.17
N ARG A 408 -14.60 -19.88 -4.10
CA ARG A 408 -15.60 -20.33 -3.14
C ARG A 408 -15.69 -19.39 -1.93
N PRO A 409 -16.86 -19.27 -1.29
CA PRO A 409 -16.95 -18.58 -0.01
C PRO A 409 -16.08 -19.31 1.01
N ALA A 410 -15.29 -18.57 1.79
CA ALA A 410 -14.66 -19.12 2.99
C ALA A 410 -15.76 -19.75 3.85
N ALA A 411 -15.54 -20.97 4.34
CA ALA A 411 -16.48 -21.61 5.26
C ALA A 411 -16.72 -20.65 6.42
N ALA A 412 -18.00 -20.32 6.68
CA ALA A 412 -18.33 -19.29 7.67
C ALA A 412 -17.74 -19.68 9.03
N ALA A 413 -16.73 -18.94 9.48
CA ALA A 413 -16.26 -19.00 10.84
C ALA A 413 -17.45 -18.63 11.73
N THR A 414 -18.02 -19.62 12.40
CA THR A 414 -19.05 -19.39 13.42
C THR A 414 -18.46 -18.46 14.47
N SER A 415 -18.97 -17.23 14.56
CA SER A 415 -18.50 -16.24 15.53
C SER A 415 -18.58 -16.83 16.95
N PRO A 416 -17.50 -16.76 17.76
CA PRO A 416 -17.63 -17.01 19.18
C PRO A 416 -18.49 -15.89 19.79
N LYS A 417 -19.41 -16.28 20.67
CA LYS A 417 -20.31 -15.40 21.42
C LYS A 417 -19.59 -14.38 22.29
#